data_AF-A0A1J3FT08-F1
#
_entry.id   AF-A0A1J3FT08-F1
#
_cell.length_a   1.000
_cell.length_b   1.000
_cell.length_c   1.000
_cell.angle_alpha   90.00
_cell.angle_beta   90.00
_cell.angle_gamma   90.00
#
_symmetry.space_group_name_H-M   'P 1'
#
loop_
_entity.id
_entity.type
_entity.pdbx_description
1 polymer ?
#
loop_
_entity_poly.entity_id
_entity_poly.type
_entity_poly.pdbx_seq_one_letter_code
_entity_poly.pdbx_strand_id
1 'polypeptide(L)'
;DEIDVLRIHKEAFKEMCNLRFLKIYSKKWDQKKEVRWHLPRGFNYFPHKLRLLRFDGFPMKCMHSNFCPENLVKLQMQGSKLKRLWKGVHLLRGLKSIDLRGSRSLKEIPDLSMATNLLSFFFWFS
;
A
#
# COMPACT_ATOMS: atom_id res chain seq x y z
N ASP A 1 -1.63 -9.14 -26.50
CA ASP A 1 -1.30 -8.64 -25.14
C ASP A 1 -2.26 -9.20 -24.12
N GLU A 2 -1.78 -10.12 -23.30
CA GLU A 2 -2.59 -10.81 -22.29
C GLU A 2 -2.31 -10.14 -20.94
N ILE A 3 -3.31 -9.45 -20.41
CA ILE A 3 -3.26 -8.85 -19.07
C ILE A 3 -3.59 -9.96 -18.08
N ASP A 4 -2.61 -10.33 -17.26
CA ASP A 4 -2.88 -11.21 -16.12
C ASP A 4 -3.62 -10.42 -15.05
N VAL A 5 -4.90 -10.76 -14.86
CA VAL A 5 -5.73 -10.18 -13.81
C VAL A 5 -5.63 -11.05 -12.57
N LEU A 6 -4.96 -10.54 -11.54
CA LEU A 6 -4.90 -11.20 -10.24
C LEU A 6 -6.02 -10.66 -9.34
N ARG A 7 -6.90 -11.56 -8.91
CA ARG A 7 -8.05 -11.24 -8.05
C ARG A 7 -7.71 -11.57 -6.60
N ILE A 8 -7.89 -10.60 -5.70
CA ILE A 8 -7.81 -10.83 -4.24
C ILE A 8 -9.24 -10.87 -3.71
N HIS A 9 -9.56 -11.90 -2.93
CA HIS A 9 -10.88 -11.99 -2.29
C HIS A 9 -11.08 -10.86 -1.27
N LYS A 10 -12.30 -10.33 -1.14
CA LYS A 10 -12.59 -9.20 -0.22
C LYS A 10 -12.22 -9.49 1.24
N GLU A 11 -12.34 -10.75 1.65
CA GLU A 11 -12.01 -11.22 3.00
C GLU A 11 -10.62 -11.90 3.09
N ALA A 12 -9.76 -11.80 2.06
CA ALA A 12 -8.53 -12.60 1.97
C ALA A 12 -7.62 -12.52 3.20
N PHE A 13 -7.61 -11.39 3.90
CA PHE A 13 -6.77 -11.15 5.08
C PHE A 13 -7.56 -11.08 6.39
N LYS A 14 -8.88 -11.28 6.38
CA LYS A 14 -9.75 -11.03 7.55
C LYS A 14 -9.40 -11.90 8.75
N GLU A 15 -9.22 -13.20 8.52
CA GLU A 15 -8.88 -14.16 9.58
C GLU A 15 -7.38 -14.19 9.90
N MET A 16 -6.56 -13.41 9.19
CA MET A 16 -5.10 -13.37 9.38
C MET A 16 -4.69 -12.38 10.48
N CYS A 17 -5.30 -12.49 11.67
CA CYS A 17 -5.20 -11.51 12.76
C CYS A 17 -3.77 -11.33 13.34
N ASN A 18 -2.89 -12.32 13.14
CA ASN A 18 -1.50 -12.28 13.57
C ASN A 18 -0.51 -11.96 12.43
N LEU A 19 -1.00 -11.61 11.25
CA LEU A 19 -0.15 -11.27 10.11
C LEU A 19 0.62 -9.98 10.38
N ARG A 20 1.96 -10.09 10.37
CA ARG A 20 2.87 -8.95 10.60
C ARG A 20 3.56 -8.47 9.32
N PHE A 21 3.69 -9.33 8.32
CA PHE A 21 4.38 -9.01 7.07
C PHE A 21 3.52 -9.46 5.90
N LEU A 22 3.07 -8.51 5.09
CA LEU A 22 2.35 -8.78 3.85
C LEU A 22 3.14 -8.19 2.69
N LYS A 23 3.52 -9.03 1.73
CA LYS A 23 4.24 -8.61 0.54
C LYS A 23 3.57 -9.18 -0.71
N ILE A 24 3.09 -8.28 -1.55
CA ILE A 24 2.40 -8.56 -2.80
C ILE A 24 3.19 -7.85 -3.91
N TYR A 25 3.76 -8.63 -4.81
CA TYR A 25 4.63 -8.17 -5.90
C TYR A 25 3.88 -8.24 -7.23
N SER A 26 3.97 -7.19 -8.04
CA SER A 26 3.31 -7.12 -9.35
C SER A 26 4.22 -7.49 -10.53
N LYS A 27 5.51 -7.72 -10.31
CA LYS A 27 6.46 -7.97 -11.41
C LYS A 27 6.49 -9.45 -11.78
N LYS A 28 6.09 -9.77 -13.01
CA LYS A 28 6.75 -10.86 -13.74
C LYS A 28 8.13 -10.37 -14.20
N TRP A 29 9.10 -11.26 -14.24
CA TRP A 29 10.49 -10.90 -14.61
C TRP A 29 10.61 -10.49 -16.08
N ASP A 30 9.66 -10.89 -16.92
CA ASP A 30 9.53 -10.44 -18.29
C ASP A 30 8.75 -9.11 -18.33
N GLN A 31 9.43 -8.02 -18.66
CA GLN A 31 8.92 -6.65 -18.64
C GLN A 31 7.79 -6.36 -19.67
N LYS A 32 7.14 -7.40 -20.20
CA LYS A 32 6.20 -7.34 -21.33
C LYS A 32 4.72 -7.37 -20.93
N LYS A 33 4.36 -7.80 -19.70
CA LYS A 33 2.96 -7.90 -19.27
C LYS A 33 2.64 -7.04 -18.05
N GLU A 34 1.66 -6.14 -18.19
CA GLU A 34 1.11 -5.36 -17.07
C GLU A 34 0.26 -6.28 -16.18
N VAL A 35 0.67 -6.51 -14.93
CA VAL A 35 -0.17 -7.20 -13.94
C VAL A 35 -1.19 -6.20 -13.38
N ARG A 36 -2.48 -6.51 -13.53
CA ARG A 36 -3.55 -5.69 -12.96
C ARG A 36 -4.18 -6.40 -11.78
N TRP A 37 -4.07 -5.78 -10.60
CA TRP A 37 -4.79 -6.21 -9.41
C TRP A 37 -6.26 -5.81 -9.52
N HIS A 38 -7.14 -6.79 -9.39
CA HIS A 38 -8.56 -6.56 -9.23
C HIS A 38 -8.95 -6.74 -7.75
N LEU A 39 -9.02 -5.62 -7.04
CA LEU A 39 -9.58 -5.56 -5.69
C LEU A 39 -11.11 -5.39 -5.80
N PRO A 40 -11.92 -6.32 -5.28
CA PRO A 40 -13.37 -6.23 -5.33
C PRO A 40 -13.87 -5.01 -4.56
N ARG A 41 -15.03 -4.47 -4.97
CA ARG A 41 -15.74 -3.48 -4.14
C ARG A 41 -15.91 -4.04 -2.74
N GLY A 42 -15.56 -3.25 -1.74
CA GLY A 42 -15.64 -3.65 -0.34
C GLY A 42 -14.41 -4.36 0.21
N PHE A 43 -13.37 -4.65 -0.59
CA PHE A 43 -12.05 -4.93 -0.01
C PHE A 43 -11.65 -3.72 0.82
N ASN A 44 -11.56 -3.86 2.13
CA ASN A 44 -11.28 -2.74 3.04
C ASN A 44 -10.50 -3.19 4.29
N TYR A 45 -9.96 -4.41 4.29
CA TYR A 45 -9.37 -4.99 5.48
C TYR A 45 -7.88 -5.30 5.28
N PHE A 46 -7.07 -4.69 6.16
CA PHE A 46 -5.69 -5.04 6.38
C PHE A 46 -5.51 -5.38 7.87
N PRO A 47 -4.80 -6.47 8.23
CA PRO A 47 -4.62 -6.85 9.63
C PRO A 47 -3.95 -5.74 10.47
N HIS A 48 -4.52 -5.46 11.65
CA HIS A 48 -4.06 -4.38 12.53
C HIS A 48 -2.62 -4.56 13.06
N LYS A 49 -2.12 -5.80 13.11
CA LYS A 49 -0.75 -6.12 13.58
C LYS A 49 0.30 -6.01 12.47
N LEU A 50 -0.06 -5.55 11.27
CA LEU A 50 0.89 -5.39 10.16
C LEU A 50 2.00 -4.40 10.53
N ARG A 51 3.24 -4.87 10.40
CA ARG A 51 4.47 -4.10 10.57
C ARG A 51 5.11 -3.77 9.22
N LEU A 52 4.89 -4.61 8.21
CA LEU A 52 5.37 -4.34 6.85
C LEU A 52 4.24 -4.63 5.87
N LEU A 53 3.95 -3.63 5.04
CA LEU A 53 3.08 -3.77 3.88
C LEU A 53 3.86 -3.43 2.63
N ARG A 54 4.06 -4.42 1.75
CA ARG A 54 4.44 -4.21 0.37
C ARG A 54 3.28 -4.59 -0.54
N PHE A 55 2.84 -3.67 -1.39
CA PHE A 55 1.81 -3.92 -2.37
C PHE A 55 2.11 -3.12 -3.64
N ASP A 56 2.92 -3.74 -4.51
CA ASP A 56 3.31 -3.12 -5.78
C ASP A 56 2.13 -3.07 -6.75
N GLY A 57 1.96 -1.95 -7.45
CA GLY A 57 0.86 -1.77 -8.39
C GLY A 57 -0.51 -1.62 -7.74
N PHE A 58 -0.58 -1.22 -6.46
CA PHE A 58 -1.85 -1.11 -5.72
C PHE A 58 -2.89 -0.30 -6.52
N PRO A 59 -4.09 -0.87 -6.77
CA PRO A 59 -4.96 -0.38 -7.83
C PRO A 59 -5.89 0.76 -7.39
N MET A 60 -5.98 1.04 -6.09
CA MET A 60 -6.91 2.04 -5.55
C MET A 60 -6.28 3.43 -5.49
N LYS A 61 -7.15 4.46 -5.51
CA LYS A 61 -6.74 5.87 -5.47
C LYS A 61 -6.38 6.38 -4.07
N CYS A 62 -6.83 5.69 -3.02
CA CYS A 62 -6.59 6.02 -1.62
C CYS A 62 -6.79 4.75 -0.78
N MET A 63 -6.10 4.64 0.36
CA MET A 63 -6.41 3.64 1.38
C MET A 63 -7.77 3.93 2.02
N HIS A 64 -8.38 2.89 2.58
CA HIS A 64 -9.65 3.00 3.29
C HIS A 64 -9.50 3.78 4.59
N SER A 65 -10.57 4.43 5.04
CA SER A 65 -10.59 5.20 6.28
C SER A 65 -10.38 4.35 7.54
N ASN A 66 -10.72 3.05 7.48
CA ASN A 66 -10.51 2.09 8.56
C ASN A 66 -9.07 1.52 8.58
N PHE A 67 -8.20 1.93 7.66
CA PHE A 67 -6.81 1.50 7.69
C PHE A 67 -6.10 2.10 8.92
N CYS A 68 -5.56 1.23 9.77
CA CYS A 68 -4.87 1.62 10.99
C CYS A 68 -3.36 1.35 10.85
N PRO A 69 -2.54 2.36 10.47
CA PRO A 69 -1.11 2.20 10.26
C PRO A 69 -0.28 2.26 11.56
N GLU A 70 -0.88 2.24 12.74
CA GLU A 70 -0.19 2.48 14.02
C GLU A 70 0.99 1.52 14.27
N ASN A 71 0.80 0.24 13.93
CA ASN A 71 1.83 -0.79 14.08
C ASN A 71 2.79 -0.86 12.88
N LEU A 72 2.54 -0.08 11.82
CA LEU A 72 3.27 -0.17 10.57
C LEU A 72 4.66 0.45 10.73
N VAL A 73 5.69 -0.33 10.37
CA VAL A 73 7.09 0.07 10.38
C VAL A 73 7.57 0.44 8.98
N LYS A 74 7.09 -0.29 7.96
CA LYS A 74 7.50 -0.06 6.57
C LYS A 74 6.32 -0.19 5.62
N LEU A 75 6.17 0.81 4.75
CA LEU A 75 5.18 0.84 3.68
C LEU A 75 5.87 0.92 2.32
N GLN A 76 5.55 0.00 1.42
CA GLN A 76 6.09 -0.02 0.05
C GLN A 76 4.94 -0.22 -0.94
N MET A 77 4.59 0.79 -1.71
CA MET A 77 3.50 0.72 -2.69
C MET A 77 3.97 1.31 -4.02
N GLN A 78 5.03 0.73 -4.56
CA GLN A 78 5.66 1.22 -5.79
C GLN A 78 4.71 1.04 -6.98
N GLY A 79 4.73 1.99 -7.92
CA GLY A 79 3.91 1.91 -9.13
C GLY A 79 2.40 1.93 -8.88
N SER A 80 1.96 2.43 -7.73
CA SER A 80 0.54 2.42 -7.35
C SER A 80 -0.29 3.46 -8.13
N LYS A 81 -1.61 3.24 -8.17
CA LYS A 81 -2.59 4.21 -8.68
C LYS A 81 -3.07 5.18 -7.60
N LEU A 82 -2.38 5.25 -6.46
CA LEU A 82 -2.70 6.16 -5.36
C LEU A 82 -2.61 7.61 -5.86
N LYS A 83 -3.64 8.39 -5.52
CA LYS A 83 -3.63 9.86 -5.61
C LYS A 83 -3.23 10.49 -4.28
N ARG A 84 -3.56 9.81 -3.19
CA ARG A 84 -3.13 10.10 -1.82
C ARG A 84 -3.08 8.77 -1.06
N LEU A 85 -2.26 8.68 -0.01
CA LEU A 85 -2.18 7.49 0.85
C LEU A 85 -3.44 7.30 1.70
N TRP A 86 -3.73 8.24 2.61
CA TRP A 86 -4.90 8.22 3.50
C TRP A 86 -5.37 9.65 3.79
N LYS A 87 -6.57 9.79 4.37
CA LYS A 87 -7.14 11.08 4.76
C LYS A 87 -7.01 11.27 6.27
N GLY A 88 -6.78 12.51 6.70
CA GLY A 88 -6.65 12.85 8.10
C GLY A 88 -5.29 12.49 8.70
N VAL A 89 -5.19 12.66 10.01
CA VAL A 89 -3.98 12.40 10.79
C VAL A 89 -4.06 10.99 11.36
N HIS A 90 -2.99 10.22 11.18
CA HIS A 90 -2.86 8.89 11.78
C HIS A 90 -1.70 8.86 12.78
N LEU A 91 -1.80 8.00 13.80
CA LEU A 91 -0.66 7.67 14.64
C LEU A 91 0.33 6.84 13.82
N LEU A 92 1.53 7.37 13.59
CA LEU A 92 2.58 6.75 12.77
C LEU A 92 3.86 6.52 13.57
N ARG A 93 3.73 6.32 14.89
CA ARG A 93 4.86 6.20 15.83
C ARG A 93 5.82 5.09 15.46
N GLY A 94 5.34 3.98 14.89
CA GLY A 94 6.19 2.86 14.47
C GLY A 94 6.85 3.06 13.11
N LEU A 95 6.40 4.02 12.30
CA LEU A 95 6.71 4.10 10.88
C LEU A 95 8.12 4.65 10.65
N LYS A 96 8.95 3.84 9.98
CA LYS A 96 10.34 4.18 9.66
C LYS A 96 10.59 4.46 8.19
N SER A 97 9.75 3.92 7.30
CA SER A 97 10.00 4.04 5.85
C SER A 97 8.71 3.99 5.04
N ILE A 98 8.60 4.91 4.08
CA ILE A 98 7.56 4.94 3.06
C ILE A 98 8.24 4.96 1.68
N ASP A 99 7.84 4.05 0.79
CA ASP A 99 8.31 3.99 -0.59
C ASP A 99 7.14 3.95 -1.58
N LEU A 100 6.95 5.04 -2.31
CA LEU A 100 5.89 5.23 -3.29
C LEU A 100 6.44 5.44 -4.72
N ARG A 101 7.72 5.13 -4.95
CA ARG A 101 8.38 5.36 -6.26
C ARG A 101 7.57 4.78 -7.42
N GLY A 102 7.55 5.50 -8.54
CA GLY A 102 6.80 5.12 -9.73
C GLY A 102 5.28 5.30 -9.65
N SER A 103 4.74 5.81 -8.53
CA SER A 103 3.31 6.10 -8.39
C SER A 103 2.94 7.42 -9.08
N ARG A 104 2.82 7.39 -10.42
CA ARG A 104 2.59 8.58 -11.27
C ARG A 104 1.28 9.32 -11.00
N SER A 105 0.32 8.70 -10.31
CA SER A 105 -0.97 9.31 -9.97
C SER A 105 -0.96 10.10 -8.67
N LEU A 106 0.12 10.06 -7.89
CA LEU A 106 0.19 10.67 -6.56
C LEU A 106 0.14 12.20 -6.68
N LYS A 107 -0.82 12.82 -6.00
CA LYS A 107 -1.07 14.28 -6.01
C LYS A 107 -0.82 14.93 -4.66
N GLU A 108 -0.98 14.17 -3.59
CA GLU A 108 -0.94 14.67 -2.22
C GLU A 108 -0.07 13.77 -1.36
N ILE A 109 0.79 14.39 -0.55
CA ILE A 109 1.56 13.72 0.50
C ILE A 109 0.62 13.56 1.73
N PRO A 110 0.59 12.41 2.41
CA PRO A 110 -0.18 12.27 3.64
C PRO A 110 0.36 13.20 4.74
N ASP A 111 -0.47 13.51 5.73
CA ASP A 111 0.02 14.14 6.95
C ASP A 111 0.96 13.17 7.70
N LEU A 112 2.22 13.59 7.85
CA LEU A 112 3.29 12.83 8.51
C LEU A 112 3.74 13.48 9.82
N SER A 113 2.99 14.46 10.36
CA SER A 113 3.32 15.16 11.61
C SER A 113 3.53 14.21 12.80
N MET A 114 2.80 13.09 12.82
CA MET A 114 2.87 12.06 13.87
C MET A 114 3.87 10.92 13.56
N ALA A 115 4.63 11.01 12.46
CA ALA A 115 5.62 10.01 12.05
C ALA A 115 7.01 10.34 12.61
N THR A 116 7.14 10.41 13.94
CA THR A 116 8.35 10.88 14.63
C THR A 116 9.58 9.99 14.44
N ASN A 117 9.40 8.74 14.00
CA ASN A 117 10.48 7.77 13.74
C ASN A 117 10.77 7.56 12.25
N LEU A 118 10.23 8.42 11.36
CA LEU A 118 10.39 8.28 9.92
C LEU A 118 11.84 8.59 9.50
N LEU A 119 12.51 7.58 8.92
CA LEU A 119 13.90 7.69 8.47
C LEU A 119 14.02 7.92 6.97
N SER A 120 13.05 7.45 6.19
CA SER A 120 13.11 7.52 4.73
C SER A 120 11.73 7.69 4.13
N PHE A 121 11.62 8.63 3.20
CA PHE A 121 10.43 8.82 2.38
C PHE A 121 10.84 8.92 0.91
N PHE A 122 10.56 7.87 0.15
CA PHE A 122 10.88 7.80 -1.27
C PHE A 122 9.64 8.11 -2.11
N PHE A 123 9.58 9.32 -2.64
CA PHE A 123 8.62 9.75 -3.65
C PHE A 123 9.39 10.54 -4.73
N TRP A 124 9.25 10.18 -6.00
CA TRP A 124 9.89 10.90 -7.10
C TRP A 124 8.80 11.16 -8.16
N PHE A 125 8.60 12.42 -8.53
CA PHE A 125 7.71 12.82 -9.63
C PHE A 125 8.43 12.59 -10.97
N SER A 126 7.92 11.67 -11.78
CA SER A 126 8.30 11.56 -13.20
C SER A 126 7.32 12.35 -14.05
#